data_AF-A0AAV4BGW1-F1
#
_entry.id   AF-A0AAV4BGW1-F1
#
_cell.length_a   1.000
_cell.length_b   1.000
_cell.length_c   1.000
_cell.angle_alpha   90.00
_cell.angle_beta   90.00
_cell.angle_gamma   90.00
#
_symmetry.space_group_name_H-M   'P 1'
#
loop_
_entity.id
_entity.type
_entity.pdbx_description
1 polymer ?
#
loop_
_entity_poly.entity_id
_entity_poly.type
_entity_poly.pdbx_seq_one_letter_code
_entity_poly.pdbx_strand_id
1 'polypeptide(L)'
;MKSIKNLPVEYTANKKAWMTGAIFENWLRKLDRKFLLQGRSIAMVMDNCPAHPNVDDLRSIKFVFLLPNTTSYLQPCDQGIINSFKHCYNSRTIRKYLDHI
;
A
#
# COMPACT_ATOMS: atom_id res chain seq x y z
N MET A 1 -11.29 -8.41 -20.05
CA MET A 1 -10.52 -8.81 -18.84
C MET A 1 -11.02 -10.19 -18.44
N LYS A 2 -10.23 -11.27 -18.65
CA LYS A 2 -10.65 -12.62 -18.18
C LYS A 2 -10.94 -12.52 -16.68
N SER A 3 -12.10 -12.99 -16.24
CA SER A 3 -12.50 -12.99 -14.83
C SER A 3 -11.49 -13.81 -14.02
N ILE A 4 -10.58 -13.11 -13.33
CA ILE A 4 -9.65 -13.74 -12.41
C ILE A 4 -10.47 -14.04 -11.16
N LYS A 5 -10.94 -15.29 -11.05
CA LYS A 5 -11.86 -15.70 -9.98
C LYS A 5 -11.23 -15.57 -8.58
N ASN A 6 -9.90 -15.64 -8.47
CA ASN A 6 -9.17 -15.47 -7.21
C ASN A 6 -7.81 -14.80 -7.49
N LEU A 7 -7.67 -13.53 -7.09
CA LEU A 7 -6.34 -12.92 -6.93
C LEU A 7 -5.79 -13.28 -5.55
N PRO A 8 -4.48 -13.54 -5.39
CA PRO A 8 -3.85 -13.78 -4.09
C PRO A 8 -3.67 -12.46 -3.33
N VAL A 9 -4.72 -11.64 -3.25
CA VAL A 9 -4.73 -10.33 -2.59
C VAL A 9 -5.96 -10.24 -1.70
N GLU A 10 -5.80 -9.65 -0.52
CA GLU A 10 -6.94 -9.22 0.29
C GLU A 10 -7.52 -7.94 -0.32
N TYR A 11 -8.78 -8.00 -0.76
CA TYR A 11 -9.48 -6.85 -1.32
C TYR A 11 -10.61 -6.42 -0.37
N THR A 12 -10.73 -5.11 -0.15
CA THR A 12 -11.83 -4.51 0.62
C THR A 12 -12.43 -3.36 -0.18
N ALA A 13 -13.74 -3.41 -0.42
CA ALA A 13 -14.46 -2.36 -1.14
C ALA A 13 -15.05 -1.33 -0.16
N ASN A 14 -15.15 -0.08 -0.60
CA ASN A 14 -15.89 0.96 0.11
C ASN A 14 -16.53 1.93 -0.90
N LYS A 15 -17.49 2.75 -0.46
CA LYS A 15 -18.24 3.67 -1.35
C LYS A 15 -17.45 4.91 -1.79
N LYS A 16 -16.34 5.23 -1.11
CA LYS A 16 -15.47 6.36 -1.45
C LYS A 16 -14.46 5.94 -2.52
N ALA A 17 -13.99 6.92 -3.29
CA ALA A 17 -12.92 6.71 -4.27
C ALA A 17 -11.55 6.39 -3.64
N TRP A 18 -11.41 6.65 -2.33
CA TRP A 18 -10.16 6.55 -1.59
C TRP A 18 -10.26 5.53 -0.45
N MET A 19 -9.10 5.10 0.05
CA MET A 19 -9.03 4.32 1.28
C MET A 19 -9.59 5.12 2.47
N THR A 20 -10.19 4.43 3.43
CA THR A 20 -10.64 5.04 4.68
C THR A 20 -9.69 4.68 5.81
N GLY A 21 -9.61 5.53 6.85
CA GLY A 21 -8.78 5.25 8.02
C GLY A 21 -9.11 3.90 8.69
N ALA A 22 -10.39 3.51 8.72
CA ALA A 22 -10.81 2.22 9.26
C ALA A 22 -10.27 1.02 8.46
N ILE A 23 -10.25 1.13 7.13
CA ILE A 23 -9.67 0.08 6.26
C ILE A 23 -8.16 -0.01 6.46
N PHE A 24 -7.49 1.15 6.51
CA PHE A 24 -6.06 1.23 6.75
C PHE A 24 -5.67 0.64 8.10
N GLU A 25 -6.35 1.02 9.18
CA GLU A 25 -6.08 0.53 10.53
C GLU A 25 -6.26 -0.99 10.61
N ASN A 26 -7.35 -1.53 10.06
CA ASN A 26 -7.58 -2.97 10.04
C ASN A 26 -6.45 -3.73 9.32
N TRP A 27 -6.00 -3.19 8.19
CA TRP A 27 -4.86 -3.73 7.45
C TRP A 27 -3.55 -3.64 8.27
N LEU A 28 -3.28 -2.49 8.90
CA LEU A 28 -2.07 -2.26 9.68
C LEU A 28 -1.99 -3.19 10.90
N ARG A 29 -3.11 -3.40 11.61
CA ARG A 29 -3.18 -4.32 12.75
C ARG A 29 -2.97 -5.79 12.35
N LYS A 30 -3.46 -6.21 11.18
CA LYS A 30 -3.15 -7.54 10.63
C LYS A 30 -1.66 -7.69 10.34
N LEU A 31 -1.06 -6.65 9.76
CA LEU A 31 0.37 -6.62 9.44
C LEU A 31 1.24 -6.67 10.71
N ASP A 32 0.85 -5.92 11.74
CA ASP A 32 1.52 -5.91 13.05
C ASP A 32 1.52 -7.30 13.69
N ARG A 33 0.36 -7.97 13.74
CA ARG A 33 0.24 -9.35 14.23
C ARG A 33 1.11 -10.31 13.43
N LYS A 34 1.17 -10.17 12.11
CA LYS A 34 2.02 -11.00 11.25
C LYS A 34 3.49 -10.83 11.62
N PHE A 35 3.97 -9.61 11.83
CA PHE A 35 5.38 -9.37 12.18
C PHE A 35 5.69 -9.80 13.62
N LEU A 36 4.74 -9.65 14.53
CA LEU A 36 4.86 -10.17 15.89
C LEU A 36 5.07 -11.69 15.89
N LEU A 37 4.25 -12.44 15.12
CA LEU A 37 4.41 -13.89 14.98
C LEU A 37 5.73 -14.29 14.30
N GLN A 38 6.32 -13.40 13.51
CA GLN A 38 7.63 -13.59 12.89
C GLN A 38 8.80 -13.15 13.79
N GLY A 39 8.54 -12.64 15.01
CA GLY A 39 9.56 -12.06 15.87
C GLY A 39 10.24 -10.82 15.26
N ARG A 40 9.56 -10.13 14.33
CA ARG A 40 10.12 -9.02 13.55
C ARG A 40 9.56 -7.69 14.04
N SER A 41 10.43 -6.73 14.30
CA SER A 41 10.05 -5.34 14.56
C SER A 41 10.51 -4.43 13.43
N ILE A 42 9.66 -3.52 12.97
CA ILE A 42 9.96 -2.58 11.88
C ILE A 42 9.52 -1.16 12.22
N ALA A 43 10.12 -0.18 11.56
CA ALA A 43 9.56 1.16 11.45
C ALA A 43 8.86 1.29 10.09
N MET A 44 7.62 1.79 10.09
CA MET A 44 6.85 2.05 8.88
C MET A 44 6.66 3.55 8.73
N VAL A 45 7.18 4.10 7.63
CA VAL A 45 7.17 5.54 7.33
C VAL A 45 6.09 5.81 6.29
N MET A 46 5.14 6.70 6.60
CA MET A 46 4.03 7.05 5.73
C MET A 46 3.79 8.57 5.65
N ASP A 47 3.11 8.99 4.60
CA ASP A 47 2.64 10.36 4.44
C ASP A 47 1.51 10.70 5.43
N ASN A 48 1.44 11.98 5.80
CA ASN A 48 0.37 12.50 6.64
C ASN A 48 -0.90 12.77 5.81
N CYS A 49 -1.62 11.69 5.50
CA CYS A 49 -2.88 11.71 4.75
C CYS A 49 -4.06 11.38 5.68
N PRO A 50 -5.26 11.94 5.48
CA PRO A 50 -6.46 11.61 6.27
C PRO A 50 -6.83 10.12 6.28
N ALA A 51 -6.36 9.34 5.31
CA ALA A 51 -6.55 7.89 5.27
C ALA A 51 -5.61 7.11 6.19
N HIS A 52 -4.57 7.75 6.74
CA HIS A 52 -3.57 7.18 7.63
C HIS A 52 -3.75 7.76 9.04
N PRO A 53 -4.78 7.34 9.80
CA PRO A 53 -4.96 7.79 11.17
C PRO A 53 -3.77 7.34 12.03
N ASN A 54 -3.57 8.03 13.16
CA ASN A 54 -2.69 7.49 14.19
C ASN A 54 -3.29 6.21 14.75
N VAL A 55 -2.48 5.16 14.89
CA VAL A 55 -2.92 3.85 15.38
C VAL A 55 -2.05 3.47 16.57
N ASP A 56 -2.67 3.46 17.75
CA ASP A 56 -2.01 3.10 18.99
C ASP A 56 -1.99 1.56 19.21
N ASP A 57 -1.20 1.13 20.19
CA ASP A 57 -1.06 -0.26 20.64
C ASP A 57 -0.54 -1.25 19.58
N LEU A 58 0.30 -0.78 18.66
CA LEU A 58 1.09 -1.64 17.77
C LEU A 58 2.29 -2.21 18.52
N ARG A 59 2.56 -3.51 18.35
CA ARG A 59 3.62 -4.21 19.12
C ARG A 59 4.91 -4.40 18.34
N SER A 60 4.81 -4.52 17.03
CA SER A 60 5.92 -4.85 16.13
C SER A 60 6.17 -3.78 15.09
N ILE A 61 5.20 -2.90 14.84
CA ILE A 61 5.32 -1.79 13.91
C ILE A 61 5.38 -0.49 14.69
N LYS A 62 6.50 0.23 14.55
CA LYS A 62 6.57 1.64 14.92
C LYS A 62 6.11 2.48 13.72
N PHE A 63 4.92 3.08 13.83
CA PHE A 63 4.38 3.92 12.78
C PHE A 63 4.92 5.35 12.89
N VAL A 64 5.43 5.90 11.79
CA VAL A 64 6.07 7.23 11.74
C VAL A 64 5.52 8.02 10.57
N PHE A 65 5.05 9.24 10.84
CA PHE A 65 4.61 10.15 9.80
C PHE A 65 5.77 11.00 9.27
N LEU A 66 5.79 11.18 7.95
CA LEU A 66 6.56 12.24 7.31
C LEU A 66 5.96 13.60 7.65
N LEU A 67 6.79 14.64 7.55
CA LEU A 67 6.33 16.01 7.78
C LEU A 67 5.18 16.38 6.81
N PRO A 68 4.25 17.26 7.21
CA PRO A 68 3.26 17.79 6.29
C PRO A 68 3.94 18.43 5.06
N ASN A 69 3.38 18.24 3.87
CA ASN A 69 3.92 18.78 2.61
C ASN A 69 5.36 18.36 2.28
N THR A 70 5.77 17.18 2.76
CA THR A 70 7.06 16.62 2.36
C THR A 70 7.08 16.44 0.84
N THR A 71 8.07 17.01 0.15
CA THR A 71 8.25 16.86 -1.29
C THR A 71 8.31 15.39 -1.68
N SER A 72 7.76 15.03 -2.85
CA SER A 72 7.80 13.67 -3.42
C SER A 72 9.19 13.02 -3.39
N TYR A 73 10.25 13.83 -3.35
CA TYR A 73 11.64 13.39 -3.16
C TYR A 73 11.86 12.50 -1.93
N LEU A 74 11.21 12.77 -0.80
CA LEU A 74 11.41 12.01 0.45
C LEU A 74 10.37 10.90 0.63
N GLN A 75 9.37 10.81 -0.25
CA GLN A 75 8.33 9.79 -0.18
C GLN A 75 8.71 8.65 -1.13
N PRO A 76 9.21 7.49 -0.65
CA PRO A 76 9.77 6.46 -1.54
C PRO A 76 8.77 5.96 -2.59
N CYS A 77 7.49 5.93 -2.23
CA CYS A 77 6.40 5.61 -3.15
C CYS A 77 6.39 6.55 -4.37
N ASP A 78 6.45 7.85 -4.13
CA ASP A 78 6.44 8.88 -5.17
C ASP A 78 7.80 9.04 -5.86
N GLN A 79 8.90 8.77 -5.14
CA GLN A 79 10.26 8.92 -5.65
C GLN A 79 10.58 7.94 -6.79
N GLY A 80 9.89 6.80 -6.88
CA GLY A 80 10.13 5.89 -7.99
C GLY A 80 9.37 4.58 -7.98
N ILE A 81 8.88 4.11 -6.82
CA ILE A 81 8.17 2.82 -6.74
C ILE A 81 6.91 2.86 -7.61
N ILE A 82 6.08 3.90 -7.48
CA ILE A 82 4.85 4.05 -8.27
C ILE A 82 5.19 4.17 -9.77
N ASN A 83 6.19 4.97 -10.12
CA ASN A 83 6.59 5.15 -11.52
C ASN A 83 7.08 3.83 -12.13
N SER A 84 7.94 3.11 -11.42
CA SER A 84 8.49 1.82 -11.88
C SER A 84 7.40 0.77 -12.03
N PHE A 85 6.45 0.73 -11.08
CA PHE A 85 5.30 -0.16 -11.17
C PHE A 85 4.43 0.15 -12.38
N LYS A 86 4.06 1.43 -12.59
CA LYS A 86 3.27 1.87 -13.75
C LYS A 86 3.95 1.53 -15.07
N HIS A 87 5.26 1.79 -15.16
CA HIS A 87 6.05 1.46 -16.35
C HIS A 87 6.00 -0.05 -16.64
N CYS A 88 6.28 -0.90 -15.65
CA CYS A 88 6.24 -2.35 -15.81
C CYS A 88 4.85 -2.87 -16.20
N TYR A 89 3.80 -2.34 -15.55
CA TYR A 89 2.41 -2.71 -15.83
C TYR A 89 2.02 -2.36 -17.28
N ASN A 90 2.35 -1.15 -17.74
CA ASN A 90 2.04 -0.68 -19.08
C ASN A 90 2.78 -1.51 -20.14
N SER A 91 4.09 -1.72 -19.96
CA SER A 91 4.89 -2.54 -20.88
C SER A 91 4.35 -3.97 -21.00
N ARG A 92 3.94 -4.59 -19.88
CA ARG A 92 3.31 -5.93 -19.89
C ARG A 92 1.93 -5.93 -20.55
N THR A 93 1.15 -4.88 -20.35
CA THR A 93 -0.19 -4.75 -20.93
C THR A 93 -0.12 -4.57 -22.44
N ILE A 94 0.77 -3.71 -22.92
CA ILE A 94 1.01 -3.50 -24.36
C ILE A 94 1.50 -4.80 -24.99
N ARG A 95 2.47 -5.48 -24.38
CA ARG A 95 2.97 -6.77 -24.89
C ARG A 95 1.86 -7.79 -25.06
N LYS A 96 1.01 -7.97 -24.03
CA LYS A 96 -0.16 -8.86 -24.12
C LYS A 96 -1.12 -8.47 -25.22
N TYR A 97 -1.32 -7.17 -25.46
CA TYR A 97 -2.20 -6.71 -26.52
C TYR A 97 -1.62 -7.04 -27.91
N LEU A 98 -0.33 -6.83 -28.10
CA LEU A 98 0.39 -7.19 -29.34
C LEU A 98 0.43 -8.70 -29.57
N ASP A 99 0.59 -9.52 -28.52
CA ASP A 99 0.57 -10.98 -28.61
C ASP A 99 -0.83 -11.54 -28.99
N HIS A 100 -1.86 -10.69 -29.00
CA HIS A 100 -3.24 -11.03 -29.37
C HIS A 100 -3.70 -10.40 -30.70
N ILE A 101 -2.80 -9.71 -31.41
CA ILE A 101 -2.95 -9.28 -32.81
C ILE A 101 -2.24 -10.31 -33.69
#